data_AF-A0A642PJL0-F1
#
_entry.id   AF-A0A642PJL0-F1
#
_cell.length_a   1.000
_cell.length_b   1.000
_cell.length_c   1.000
_cell.angle_alpha   90.00
_cell.angle_beta   90.00
_cell.angle_gamma   90.00
#
_symmetry.space_group_name_H-M   'P 1'
#
loop_
_entity.id
_entity.type
_entity.pdbx_description
1 polymer ?
#
loop_
_entity_poly.entity_id
_entity_poly.type
_entity_poly.pdbx_seq_one_letter_code
_entity_poly.pdbx_strand_id
1 'polypeptide(L)' 'FIRSCISADALRIMEESENIRKMLSHKPFYPASEEYKRFLGQIVLKIDQLNGKYPYLDFQKEREICRIRLKA' A
#
# COMPACT_ATOMS: atom_id res chain seq x y z
N PHE A 1 26.58 19.39 11.46
CA PHE A 1 25.86 18.19 11.04
C PHE A 1 24.40 18.36 11.42
N ILE A 2 23.46 18.46 10.47
CA ILE A 2 22.03 18.60 10.79
C ILE A 2 21.43 17.18 10.81
N ARG A 3 20.97 16.73 11.96
CA ARG A 3 20.10 15.55 12.06
C ARG A 3 18.68 15.98 11.71
N SER A 4 18.02 15.29 10.79
CA SER A 4 16.58 15.48 10.59
C SER A 4 15.83 14.93 11.80
N CYS A 5 15.11 15.79 12.53
CA CYS A 5 14.26 15.39 13.64
C CYS A 5 12.91 14.89 13.12
N ILE A 6 12.91 13.74 12.44
CA ILE A 6 11.68 13.03 12.06
C ILE A 6 11.28 12.15 13.23
N SER A 7 10.02 12.21 13.65
CA SER A 7 9.52 11.31 14.70
C SER A 7 9.55 9.86 14.21
N ALA A 8 9.72 8.92 15.13
CA ALA A 8 9.70 7.49 14.78
C ALA A 8 8.37 7.09 14.11
N ASP A 9 7.26 7.72 14.51
CA ASP A 9 5.96 7.49 13.88
C ASP A 9 5.90 7.99 12.44
N ALA A 10 6.41 9.19 12.16
CA ALA A 10 6.47 9.72 10.80
C ALA A 10 7.34 8.81 9.91
N LEU A 11 8.47 8.33 10.42
CA LEU A 11 9.33 7.39 9.70
C LEU A 11 8.60 6.08 9.37
N ARG A 12 7.85 5.52 10.33
CA ARG A 12 7.06 4.30 10.15
C ARG A 12 5.93 4.49 9.12
N ILE A 13 5.28 5.65 9.11
CA ILE A 13 4.26 5.98 8.09
C ILE A 13 4.90 6.03 6.69
N MET A 14 6.06 6.68 6.57
CA MET A 14 6.79 6.74 5.30
C MET A 14 7.18 5.34 4.80
N GLU A 15 7.66 4.49 5.69
CA GLU A 15 8.04 3.12 5.36
C GLU A 15 6.84 2.28 4.91
N GLU A 16 5.72 2.33 5.63
CA GLU A 16 4.51 1.59 5.24
C GLU A 16 3.92 2.09 3.92
N SER A 17 3.97 3.40 3.68
CA SER A 17 3.54 4.00 2.40
C SER A 17 4.41 3.52 1.24
N GLU A 18 5.73 3.48 1.46
CA GLU A 18 6.70 2.98 0.49
C GLU A 18 6.52 1.47 0.23
N ASN A 19 6.18 0.69 1.26
CA ASN A 19 5.87 -0.72 1.13
C ASN A 19 4.65 -0.96 0.24
N ILE A 20 3.57 -0.18 0.41
CA ILE A 20 2.39 -0.25 -0.47
C ILE A 20 2.79 0.04 -1.92
N ARG A 21 3.59 1.10 -2.15
CA ARG A 21 4.08 1.45 -3.48
C ARG A 21 4.87 0.30 -4.12
N LYS A 22 5.80 -0.31 -3.38
CA LYS A 22 6.59 -1.47 -3.85
C LYS A 22 5.72 -2.68 -4.16
N MET A 23 4.74 -2.98 -3.30
CA MET A 23 3.80 -4.09 -3.54
C MET A 23 3.01 -3.88 -4.83
N LEU A 24 2.57 -2.65 -5.12
CA LEU A 24 1.83 -2.33 -6.35
C LEU A 24 2.68 -2.39 -7.62
N SER A 25 3.99 -2.15 -7.50
CA SER A 25 4.95 -2.32 -8.60
C SER A 25 5.25 -3.79 -8.92
N HIS A 26 4.80 -4.74 -8.11
CA HIS A 26 4.99 -6.16 -8.39
C HIS A 26 4.26 -6.57 -9.68
N LYS A 27 5.01 -7.18 -10.60
CA LYS A 27 4.49 -7.72 -11.86
C LYS A 27 4.28 -9.23 -11.70
N PRO A 28 3.03 -9.71 -11.61
CA PRO A 28 2.77 -11.14 -11.42
C PRO A 28 3.13 -11.93 -12.68
N PHE A 29 3.54 -13.18 -12.47
CA PHE A 29 3.73 -14.14 -13.56
C PHE A 29 2.38 -14.67 -14.09
N TYR A 30 1.42 -14.91 -13.17
CA TYR A 30 0.05 -15.33 -13.48
C TYR A 30 -0.96 -14.35 -12.88
N PRO A 31 -1.40 -13.30 -13.61
CA PRO A 31 -2.30 -12.27 -13.08
C PRO A 31 -3.69 -12.80 -12.66
N ALA A 32 -4.16 -13.87 -13.28
CA ALA A 32 -5.48 -14.45 -12.99
C ALA A 32 -5.48 -15.39 -11.77
N SER A 33 -4.32 -15.65 -11.15
CA SER A 33 -4.19 -16.62 -10.07
C SER A 33 -4.85 -16.14 -8.78
N GLU A 34 -5.34 -17.07 -7.98
CA GLU A 34 -5.97 -16.77 -6.69
C GLU A 34 -4.96 -16.21 -5.70
N GLU A 35 -3.69 -16.59 -5.79
CA GLU A 35 -2.61 -16.05 -4.97
C GLU A 35 -2.40 -14.56 -5.28
N TYR A 36 -2.46 -14.15 -6.55
CA TYR A 36 -2.34 -12.73 -6.90
C TYR A 36 -3.54 -11.93 -6.40
N LYS A 37 -4.76 -12.46 -6.51
CA LYS A 37 -5.96 -11.82 -5.94
C LYS A 37 -5.86 -11.66 -4.42
N ARG A 38 -5.38 -12.71 -3.72
CA ARG A 38 -5.11 -12.65 -2.26
C ARG A 38 -4.05 -11.59 -1.94
N PHE A 39 -2.98 -11.52 -2.73
CA PHE A 39 -1.93 -10.50 -2.58
C PHE A 39 -2.49 -9.08 -2.73
N LEU A 40 -3.31 -8.81 -3.76
CA LEU A 40 -3.99 -7.52 -3.92
C LEU A 40 -4.92 -7.21 -2.73
N GLY A 41 -5.64 -8.21 -2.22
CA GLY A 41 -6.46 -8.07 -1.01
C GLY A 41 -5.64 -7.64 0.21
N GLN A 42 -4.43 -8.17 0.39
CA GLN A 42 -3.53 -7.75 1.47
C GLN A 42 -3.08 -6.29 1.33
N ILE A 43 -2.87 -5.80 0.11
CA ILE A 43 -2.56 -4.38 -0.13
C ILE A 43 -3.74 -3.50 0.31
N VAL A 44 -4.97 -3.86 -0.07
CA VAL A 44 -6.18 -3.11 0.31
C VAL A 44 -6.34 -3.08 1.83
N LEU A 45 -6.16 -4.23 2.51
CA LEU A 45 -6.22 -4.31 3.98
C LEU A 45 -5.17 -3.42 4.66
N LYS A 46 -3.93 -3.37 4.14
CA LYS A 46 -2.90 -2.46 4.65
C LYS A 46 -3.30 -1.00 4.49
N ILE A 47 -3.88 -0.63 3.35
CA ILE A 47 -4.37 0.73 3.10
C ILE A 47 -5.52 1.07 4.07
N ASP A 48 -6.47 0.15 4.29
CA ASP A 48 -7.57 0.35 5.24
C ASP A 48 -7.07 0.59 6.67
N GLN A 49 -6.07 -0.19 7.11
CA GLN A 49 -5.46 -0.03 8.43
C GLN A 49 -4.73 1.30 8.60
N LEU A 50 -4.01 1.76 7.56
CA LEU A 50 -3.35 3.06 7.56
C LEU A 50 -4.36 4.21 7.56
N ASN A 51 -5.39 4.15 6.72
CA ASN A 51 -6.43 5.18 6.67
C ASN A 51 -7.23 5.25 7.98
N GLY A 52 -7.46 4.11 8.64
CA GLY A 52 -8.11 4.10 9.96
C GLY A 52 -7.29 4.82 11.03
N LYS A 53 -5.95 4.73 10.97
CA LYS A 53 -5.05 5.44 11.89
C LYS A 53 -4.82 6.89 11.48
N TYR A 54 -4.82 7.17 10.18
CA TYR A 54 -4.49 8.48 9.60
C TYR A 54 -5.51 8.84 8.50
N PRO A 55 -6.68 9.39 8.86
CA PRO A 55 -7.76 9.64 7.90
C PRO A 55 -7.41 10.64 6.78
N TYR A 56 -6.38 11.47 7.00
CA TYR A 56 -5.94 12.50 6.07
C TYR A 56 -4.94 11.99 5.01
N LEU A 57 -4.48 10.73 5.12
CA LEU A 57 -3.60 10.12 4.13
C LEU A 57 -4.42 9.61 2.95
N ASP A 58 -4.14 10.16 1.77
CA ASP A 58 -4.83 9.76 0.54
C ASP A 58 -4.12 8.58 -0.13
N PHE A 59 -4.85 7.47 -0.26
CA PHE A 59 -4.45 6.27 -0.99
C PHE A 59 -5.51 5.86 -2.03
N GLN A 60 -6.34 6.79 -2.51
CA GLN A 60 -7.40 6.47 -3.47
C GLN A 60 -6.85 5.87 -4.77
N LYS A 61 -5.70 6.35 -5.24
CA LYS A 61 -5.05 5.84 -6.46
C LYS A 61 -4.63 4.37 -6.30
N GLU A 62 -4.01 4.05 -5.18
CA GLU A 62 -3.54 2.71 -4.82
C GLU A 62 -4.70 1.73 -4.70
N ARG A 63 -5.81 2.17 -4.09
CA ARG A 63 -7.05 1.39 -4.01
C ARG A 63 -7.65 1.13 -5.39
N GLU A 64 -7.71 2.14 -6.25
CA GLU A 64 -8.28 1.98 -7.58
C GLU A 64 -7.45 1.03 -8.44
N ILE A 65 -6.12 1.08 -8.34
CA ILE A 65 -5.23 0.11 -9.00
C ILE A 65 -5.56 -1.32 -8.53
N CYS A 66 -5.72 -1.54 -7.23
CA CYS A 66 -6.10 -2.87 -6.71
C CYS A 66 -7.48 -3.30 -7.24
N ARG A 67 -8.46 -2.39 -7.24
CA ARG A 67 -9.83 -2.66 -7.72
C ARG A 67 -9.86 -3.03 -9.20
N ILE A 68 -9.12 -2.32 -10.04
CA ILE A 68 -9.01 -2.63 -11.48
C ILE A 68 -8.39 -4.02 -11.66
N ARG A 69 -7.30 -4.31 -10.95
CA ARG A 69 -6.60 -5.61 -11.05
C ARG A 69 -7.37 -6.79 -10.45
N LEU A 70 -8.26 -6.55 -9.49
CA LEU A 70 -9.14 -7.57 -8.90
C LEU A 70 -10.37 -7.88 -9.77
N LYS A 71 -10.79 -6.94 -10.63
CA LYS A 71 -11.92 -7.11 -11.54
C LYS A 71 -11.51 -7.70 -12.90
N ALA A 72 -10.21 -7.73 -13.21
CA ALA A 72 -9.63 -8.36 -14.39
C ALA A 72 -9.50 -9.87 -14.19
#